data_AF-A0A5E7Z1T7-F1
#
_entry.id   AF-A0A5E7Z1T7-F1
#
_cell.length_a   1.000
_cell.length_b   1.000
_cell.length_c   1.000
_cell.angle_alpha   90.00
_cell.angle_beta   90.00
_cell.angle_gamma   90.00
#
_symmetry.space_group_name_H-M   'P 1'
#
loop_
_entity.id
_entity.type
_entity.pdbx_description
1 polymer ?
#
loop_
_entity_poly.entity_id
_entity_poly.type
_entity_poly.pdbx_seq_one_letter_code
_entity_poly.pdbx_strand_id
1 'polypeptide(L)'
;MTGRLHGLELVRGVAALLVAWFHADFIADFPSAASGLFHKAYLAVDLFFLLSGYVLARTYEGRMPRTLDFTRQRYLRLWAPVACGVALGAIYFAMDGMAPGELALNLAAGLAILPLVGLVILFNPPAWTIFFEIVANMIHAAWLHRISVTKLLAVVAVSALVLLPLMEVRGLDVGTLLGLPRVLLSYCLGVALWRWNRDRVWLPASAAWPAVFLYVLALAFWPAWLSGEGEIAFVLIVHPLLVLAVLAMGESGTARLLGGLSFPLYALHYPLLLLLVGAGLGWSGALVAAIAAAALLGMAVDPRFRALVLRQFAARAKSAAA
;
A
#
# COMPACT_ATOMS: atom_id res chain seq x y z
N MET A 1 -25.38 -2.53 7.80
CA MET A 1 -24.94 -2.27 6.41
C MET A 1 -23.48 -2.69 6.23
N THR A 2 -23.19 -3.96 5.95
CA THR A 2 -21.82 -4.42 5.63
C THR A 2 -21.54 -4.28 4.13
N GLY A 3 -21.72 -3.07 3.61
CA GLY A 3 -21.41 -2.74 2.22
C GLY A 3 -19.91 -2.61 1.99
N ARG A 4 -19.43 -3.01 0.81
CA ARG A 4 -18.09 -2.65 0.33
C ARG A 4 -18.01 -1.13 0.20
N LEU A 5 -16.86 -0.56 0.55
CA LEU A 5 -16.60 0.87 0.39
C LEU A 5 -15.83 1.06 -0.91
N HIS A 6 -16.55 1.27 -2.01
CA HIS A 6 -15.96 1.40 -3.35
C HIS A 6 -14.97 2.55 -3.44
N GLY A 7 -15.23 3.68 -2.77
CA GLY A 7 -14.27 4.77 -2.68
C GLY A 7 -12.92 4.35 -2.09
N LEU A 8 -12.91 3.50 -1.06
CA LEU A 8 -11.66 2.99 -0.47
C LEU A 8 -10.95 2.01 -1.42
N GLU A 9 -11.70 1.24 -2.21
CA GLU A 9 -11.14 0.38 -3.27
C GLU A 9 -10.45 1.22 -4.35
N LEU A 10 -11.07 2.34 -4.76
CA LEU A 10 -10.52 3.28 -5.73
C LEU A 10 -9.20 3.89 -5.27
N VAL A 11 -9.20 4.58 -4.12
CA VAL A 11 -7.99 5.30 -3.64
C VAL A 11 -6.83 4.34 -3.38
N ARG A 12 -7.12 3.10 -2.96
CA ARG A 12 -6.11 2.06 -2.75
C ARG A 12 -5.48 1.61 -4.07
N GLY A 13 -6.26 1.48 -5.14
CA GLY A 13 -5.72 1.14 -6.45
C GLY A 13 -4.93 2.29 -7.08
N VAL A 14 -5.40 3.53 -6.92
CA VAL A 14 -4.64 4.72 -7.33
C VAL A 14 -3.30 4.80 -6.57
N ALA A 15 -3.31 4.58 -5.25
CA ALA A 15 -2.08 4.51 -4.45
C ALA A 15 -1.10 3.45 -4.95
N ALA A 16 -1.58 2.24 -5.32
CA ALA A 16 -0.73 1.18 -5.86
C ALA A 16 -0.06 1.58 -7.18
N LEU A 17 -0.80 2.27 -8.07
CA LEU A 17 -0.27 2.77 -9.34
C LEU A 17 0.80 3.86 -9.11
N LEU A 18 0.56 4.77 -8.17
CA LEU A 18 1.52 5.83 -7.83
C LEU A 18 2.82 5.26 -7.23
N VAL A 19 2.72 4.26 -6.35
CA VAL A 19 3.91 3.58 -5.80
C VAL A 19 4.66 2.81 -6.89
N ALA A 20 3.95 2.14 -7.81
CA ALA A 20 4.59 1.46 -8.93
C ALA A 20 5.32 2.45 -9.86
N TRP A 21 4.72 3.62 -10.13
CA TRP A 21 5.35 4.69 -10.89
C TRP A 21 6.62 5.19 -10.20
N PHE A 22 6.54 5.51 -8.91
CA PHE A 22 7.68 5.96 -8.11
C PHE A 22 8.88 5.01 -8.22
N HIS A 23 8.64 3.70 -8.08
CA HIS A 23 9.72 2.72 -8.20
C HIS A 23 10.19 2.50 -9.64
N ALA A 24 9.33 2.63 -10.65
CA ALA A 24 9.75 2.52 -12.05
C ALA A 24 10.71 3.65 -12.43
N ASP A 25 10.43 4.86 -11.95
CA ASP A 25 11.27 6.04 -12.12
C ASP A 25 12.61 5.88 -11.36
N PHE A 26 12.55 5.42 -10.12
CA PHE A 26 13.71 5.15 -9.27
C PHE A 26 14.64 4.07 -9.83
N ILE A 27 14.11 2.91 -10.22
CA ILE A 27 14.91 1.75 -10.67
C ILE A 27 15.57 2.01 -12.03
N ALA A 28 14.94 2.82 -12.88
CA ALA A 28 15.48 3.13 -14.20
C ALA A 28 16.59 4.20 -14.19
N ASP A 29 17.08 4.60 -12.99
CA ASP A 29 18.07 5.67 -12.79
C ASP A 29 17.74 6.94 -13.59
N PHE A 30 16.44 7.26 -13.69
CA PHE A 30 16.03 8.52 -14.30
C PHE A 30 16.45 9.66 -13.34
N PRO A 31 16.91 10.84 -13.83
CA PRO A 31 17.46 11.94 -13.00
C PRO A 31 16.49 12.59 -11.98
N SER A 32 15.39 11.92 -11.67
CA SER A 32 14.12 12.38 -11.13
C SER A 32 13.78 11.78 -9.77
N ALA A 33 14.55 10.83 -9.23
CA ALA A 33 14.29 10.31 -7.88
C ALA A 33 14.21 11.42 -6.80
N ALA A 34 14.87 12.57 -7.03
CA ALA A 34 14.80 13.76 -6.15
C ALA A 34 13.88 14.89 -6.66
N SER A 35 13.45 14.90 -7.92
CA SER A 35 12.77 16.06 -8.56
C SER A 35 11.72 15.69 -9.63
N GLY A 36 11.41 14.41 -9.76
CA GLY A 36 10.51 13.83 -10.74
C GLY A 36 9.04 14.04 -10.45
N LEU A 37 8.22 13.79 -11.47
CA LEU A 37 6.80 13.62 -11.28
C LEU A 37 6.58 12.45 -10.30
N PHE A 38 5.81 12.68 -9.23
CA PHE A 38 5.54 11.67 -8.20
C PHE A 38 6.74 11.24 -7.34
N HIS A 39 7.80 12.05 -7.21
CA HIS A 39 8.93 11.73 -6.31
C HIS A 39 8.53 11.59 -4.82
N LYS A 40 7.33 12.05 -4.42
CA LYS A 40 6.74 11.83 -3.08
C LYS A 40 5.66 10.74 -3.04
N ALA A 41 5.47 9.96 -4.10
CA ALA A 41 4.43 8.92 -4.09
C ALA A 41 4.70 7.77 -3.10
N TYR A 42 5.87 7.70 -2.47
CA TYR A 42 6.07 6.86 -1.29
C TYR A 42 5.11 7.22 -0.14
N LEU A 43 4.56 8.45 -0.07
CA LEU A 43 3.52 8.84 0.90
C LEU A 43 2.20 8.08 0.70
N ALA A 44 1.96 7.53 -0.50
CA ALA A 44 0.78 6.69 -0.73
C ALA A 44 0.83 5.38 0.06
N VAL A 45 2.02 4.96 0.54
CA VAL A 45 2.17 3.85 1.51
C VAL A 45 1.44 4.16 2.82
N ASP A 46 1.49 5.41 3.29
CA ASP A 46 0.79 5.86 4.49
C ASP A 46 -0.73 5.80 4.31
N LEU A 47 -1.22 6.06 3.10
CA LEU A 47 -2.63 5.82 2.75
C LEU A 47 -3.02 4.35 2.96
N PHE A 48 -2.18 3.39 2.53
CA PHE A 48 -2.47 1.97 2.75
C PHE A 48 -2.60 1.63 4.24
N PHE A 49 -1.71 2.15 5.09
CA PHE A 49 -1.77 1.92 6.53
C PHE A 49 -3.01 2.55 7.16
N LEU A 50 -3.35 3.78 6.78
CA LEU A 50 -4.56 4.45 7.25
C LEU A 50 -5.82 3.69 6.84
N LEU A 51 -5.91 3.26 5.58
CA LEU A 51 -7.02 2.45 5.09
C LEU A 51 -7.10 1.10 5.82
N SER A 52 -5.95 0.49 6.12
CA SER A 52 -5.89 -0.76 6.89
C SER A 52 -6.48 -0.56 8.30
N GLY A 53 -6.05 0.48 9.02
CA GLY A 53 -6.60 0.86 10.32
C GLY A 53 -8.12 1.13 10.27
N TYR A 54 -8.57 1.93 9.30
CA TYR A 54 -9.98 2.27 9.12
C TYR A 54 -10.85 1.03 8.86
N VAL A 55 -10.45 0.20 7.90
CA VAL A 55 -11.22 -0.99 7.49
C VAL A 55 -11.23 -2.05 8.58
N LEU A 56 -10.11 -2.25 9.29
CA LEU A 56 -10.06 -3.23 10.38
C LEU A 56 -10.88 -2.78 11.57
N ALA A 57 -10.81 -1.51 11.95
CA ALA A 57 -11.65 -0.95 13.00
C ALA A 57 -13.14 -1.15 12.67
N ARG A 58 -13.52 -0.77 11.45
CA ARG A 58 -14.87 -0.97 10.89
C ARG A 58 -15.35 -2.42 10.93
N THR A 59 -14.46 -3.34 10.62
CA THR A 59 -14.84 -4.75 10.44
C THR A 59 -14.84 -5.50 11.76
N TYR A 60 -13.87 -5.28 12.63
CA TYR A 60 -13.59 -6.17 13.76
C TYR A 60 -13.82 -5.56 15.14
N GLU A 61 -13.93 -4.23 15.29
CA GLU A 61 -14.22 -3.67 16.62
C GLU A 61 -15.56 -4.15 17.17
N GLY A 62 -15.56 -4.54 18.45
CA GLY A 62 -16.69 -5.20 19.12
C GLY A 62 -16.77 -6.71 18.91
N ARG A 63 -15.94 -7.29 18.03
CA ARG A 63 -15.91 -8.74 17.73
C ARG A 63 -14.51 -9.23 17.36
N MET A 64 -13.50 -8.74 18.07
CA MET A 64 -12.10 -9.06 17.77
C MET A 64 -11.83 -10.55 18.03
N PRO A 65 -11.36 -11.33 17.04
CA PRO A 65 -10.93 -12.70 17.27
C PRO A 65 -9.71 -12.76 18.18
N ARG A 66 -9.31 -13.98 18.58
CA ARG A 66 -8.02 -14.19 19.26
C ARG A 66 -6.89 -13.66 18.36
N THR A 67 -5.94 -12.95 18.96
CA THR A 67 -4.82 -12.30 18.26
C THR A 67 -4.10 -13.26 17.30
N LEU A 68 -3.79 -14.49 17.75
CA LEU A 68 -3.11 -15.48 16.92
C LEU A 68 -3.93 -15.91 15.70
N ASP A 69 -5.23 -16.17 15.88
CA ASP A 69 -6.12 -16.56 14.78
C ASP A 69 -6.25 -15.44 13.75
N PHE A 70 -6.41 -14.20 14.24
CA PHE A 70 -6.47 -13.01 13.40
C PHE A 70 -5.17 -12.80 12.61
N THR A 71 -4.01 -12.82 13.28
CA THR A 71 -2.70 -12.65 12.63
C THR A 71 -2.44 -13.76 11.62
N ARG A 72 -2.78 -15.02 11.94
CA ARG A 72 -2.63 -16.15 11.00
C ARG A 72 -3.45 -15.95 9.73
N GLN A 73 -4.72 -15.54 9.85
CA GLN A 73 -5.58 -15.26 8.69
C GLN A 73 -5.02 -14.12 7.83
N ARG A 74 -4.46 -13.09 8.45
CA ARG A 74 -3.82 -11.96 7.76
C ARG A 74 -2.56 -12.42 7.03
N TYR A 75 -1.68 -13.15 7.70
CA TYR A 75 -0.45 -13.69 7.11
C TYR A 75 -0.74 -14.57 5.88
N LEU A 76 -1.63 -15.57 6.03
CA LEU A 76 -1.97 -16.49 4.93
C LEU A 76 -2.57 -15.78 3.72
N ARG A 77 -3.33 -14.71 3.93
CA ARG A 77 -3.89 -13.90 2.84
C ARG A 77 -2.81 -13.16 2.06
N LEU A 78 -1.78 -12.67 2.74
CA LEU A 78 -0.73 -11.84 2.15
C LEU A 78 0.39 -12.69 1.53
N TRP A 79 0.58 -13.91 2.04
CA TRP A 79 1.73 -14.75 1.72
C TRP A 79 1.87 -15.07 0.23
N ALA A 80 0.81 -15.56 -0.44
CA ALA A 80 0.96 -16.07 -1.81
C ALA A 80 1.43 -14.99 -2.81
N PRO A 81 0.88 -13.76 -2.84
CA PRO A 81 1.40 -12.71 -3.72
C PRO A 81 2.81 -12.25 -3.34
N VAL A 82 3.13 -12.16 -2.03
CA VAL A 82 4.48 -11.78 -1.58
C VAL A 82 5.52 -12.83 -1.96
N ALA A 83 5.21 -14.11 -1.79
CA ALA A 83 6.07 -15.23 -2.17
C ALA A 83 6.38 -15.21 -3.66
N CYS A 84 5.40 -14.88 -4.50
CA CYS A 84 5.62 -14.70 -5.94
C CYS A 84 6.58 -13.53 -6.22
N GLY A 85 6.41 -12.38 -5.54
CA GLY A 85 7.33 -11.25 -5.68
C GLY A 85 8.75 -11.60 -5.25
N VAL A 86 8.91 -12.26 -4.10
CA VAL A 86 10.20 -12.72 -3.59
C VAL A 86 10.86 -13.73 -4.55
N ALA A 87 10.09 -14.65 -5.14
CA ALA A 87 10.61 -15.59 -6.12
C ALA A 87 11.11 -14.88 -7.39
N LEU A 88 10.38 -13.87 -7.89
CA LEU A 88 10.81 -13.05 -9.03
C LEU A 88 12.10 -12.27 -8.71
N GLY A 89 12.20 -11.68 -7.53
CA GLY A 89 13.42 -11.01 -7.10
C GLY A 89 14.61 -11.98 -6.94
N ALA A 90 14.36 -13.18 -6.40
CA ALA A 90 15.39 -14.21 -6.31
C ALA A 90 15.93 -14.61 -7.69
N ILE A 91 15.07 -14.69 -8.72
CA ILE A 91 15.50 -14.93 -10.10
C ILE A 91 16.43 -13.81 -10.58
N TYR A 92 16.04 -12.54 -10.37
CA TYR A 92 16.87 -11.40 -10.74
C TYR A 92 18.26 -11.45 -10.09
N PHE A 93 18.33 -11.58 -8.77
CA PHE A 93 19.61 -11.61 -8.05
C PHE A 93 20.45 -12.86 -8.34
N ALA A 94 19.83 -13.99 -8.65
CA ALA A 94 20.55 -15.17 -9.12
C ALA A 94 21.20 -14.93 -10.49
N MET A 95 20.50 -14.25 -11.42
CA MET A 95 21.05 -13.85 -12.71
C MET A 95 22.18 -12.81 -12.57
N ASP A 96 22.09 -11.95 -11.57
CA ASP A 96 23.10 -10.94 -11.22
C ASP A 96 24.32 -11.50 -10.47
N GLY A 97 24.37 -12.83 -10.25
CA GLY A 97 25.55 -13.51 -9.70
C GLY A 97 25.63 -13.54 -8.18
N MET A 98 24.52 -13.31 -7.45
CA MET A 98 24.48 -13.45 -5.99
C MET A 98 24.92 -14.85 -5.53
N ALA A 99 25.75 -14.90 -4.49
CA ALA A 99 26.27 -16.16 -3.96
C ALA A 99 25.14 -17.09 -3.47
N PRO A 100 25.20 -18.42 -3.71
CA PRO A 100 24.12 -19.35 -3.37
C PRO A 100 23.67 -19.32 -1.90
N GLY A 101 24.60 -19.14 -0.95
CA GLY A 101 24.28 -19.05 0.46
C GLY A 101 23.50 -17.78 0.83
N GLU A 102 23.86 -16.65 0.23
CA GLU A 102 23.15 -15.38 0.40
C GLU A 102 21.77 -15.42 -0.28
N LEU A 103 21.70 -16.03 -1.47
CA LEU A 103 20.45 -16.28 -2.19
C LEU A 103 19.47 -17.09 -1.35
N ALA A 104 19.94 -18.20 -0.76
CA ALA A 104 19.12 -19.08 0.09
C ALA A 104 18.61 -18.37 1.35
N LEU A 105 19.47 -17.59 2.02
CA LEU A 105 19.11 -16.83 3.22
C LEU A 105 18.05 -15.76 2.92
N ASN A 106 18.26 -14.96 1.88
CA ASN A 106 17.32 -13.91 1.48
C ASN A 106 15.99 -14.48 0.95
N LEU A 107 16.03 -15.61 0.24
CA LEU A 107 14.82 -16.32 -0.17
C LEU A 107 14.02 -16.82 1.03
N ALA A 108 14.68 -17.48 1.99
CA ALA A 108 14.04 -18.00 3.19
C ALA A 108 13.38 -16.87 4.01
N ALA A 109 14.09 -15.77 4.22
CA ALA A 109 13.54 -14.64 4.96
C ALA A 109 12.45 -13.89 4.19
N GLY A 110 12.59 -13.70 2.88
CA GLY A 110 11.55 -13.12 2.05
C GLY A 110 10.26 -13.96 2.06
N LEU A 111 10.37 -15.29 1.97
CA LEU A 111 9.22 -16.20 2.09
C LEU A 111 8.61 -16.19 3.49
N ALA A 112 9.39 -15.93 4.54
CA ALA A 112 8.90 -15.70 5.89
C ALA A 112 8.27 -14.30 6.06
N ILE A 113 8.40 -13.40 5.07
CA ILE A 113 8.06 -11.97 5.16
C ILE A 113 8.84 -11.32 6.32
N LEU A 114 10.09 -11.72 6.48
CA LEU A 114 10.96 -11.23 7.54
C LEU A 114 12.04 -10.33 6.92
N PRO A 115 12.09 -9.05 7.30
CA PRO A 115 13.20 -8.20 6.89
C PRO A 115 14.54 -8.67 7.48
N LEU A 116 15.57 -8.82 6.63
CA LEU A 116 16.97 -9.06 7.05
C LEU A 116 17.80 -7.77 6.88
N VAL A 117 19.07 -7.80 7.31
CA VAL A 117 20.17 -6.80 7.13
C VAL A 117 19.72 -5.39 6.67
N GLY A 118 19.88 -4.38 7.54
CA GLY A 118 19.31 -3.05 7.26
C GLY A 118 17.77 -3.02 7.36
N LEU A 119 17.17 -4.16 7.70
CA LEU A 119 15.77 -4.47 7.85
C LEU A 119 14.95 -4.46 6.53
N VAL A 120 15.55 -4.65 5.36
CA VAL A 120 14.82 -4.72 4.07
C VAL A 120 14.61 -6.18 3.65
N ILE A 121 13.54 -6.47 2.92
CA ILE A 121 13.38 -7.75 2.22
C ILE A 121 14.04 -7.59 0.85
N LEU A 122 15.31 -7.99 0.71
CA LEU A 122 16.15 -7.64 -0.45
C LEU A 122 15.50 -7.97 -1.81
N PHE A 123 14.87 -9.14 -1.95
CA PHE A 123 14.23 -9.57 -3.19
C PHE A 123 12.90 -8.88 -3.48
N ASN A 124 12.37 -8.15 -2.52
CA ASN A 124 11.18 -7.34 -2.69
C ASN A 124 11.19 -6.20 -1.66
N PRO A 125 12.01 -5.15 -1.87
CA PRO A 125 12.21 -4.11 -0.87
C PRO A 125 10.91 -3.53 -0.30
N PRO A 126 9.88 -3.18 -1.10
CA PRO A 126 8.62 -2.67 -0.57
C PRO A 126 7.88 -3.61 0.39
N ALA A 127 8.17 -4.93 0.38
CA ALA A 127 7.52 -5.90 1.26
C ALA A 127 7.80 -5.66 2.75
N TRP A 128 8.76 -4.82 3.10
CA TRP A 128 8.95 -4.39 4.49
C TRP A 128 7.69 -3.74 5.08
N THR A 129 6.94 -2.98 4.26
CA THR A 129 5.69 -2.34 4.66
C THR A 129 4.62 -3.38 5.01
N ILE A 130 4.61 -4.52 4.29
CA ILE A 130 3.69 -5.64 4.52
C ILE A 130 4.01 -6.32 5.84
N PHE A 131 5.31 -6.50 6.15
CA PHE A 131 5.74 -6.99 7.46
C PHE A 131 5.19 -6.10 8.59
N PHE A 132 5.43 -4.78 8.53
CA PHE A 132 4.91 -3.89 9.58
C PHE A 132 3.39 -3.75 9.54
N GLU A 133 2.72 -3.95 8.41
CA GLU A 133 1.26 -4.05 8.37
C GLU A 133 0.79 -5.24 9.20
N ILE A 134 1.43 -6.42 9.07
CA ILE A 134 1.12 -7.60 9.89
C ILE A 134 1.38 -7.31 11.38
N VAL A 135 2.49 -6.63 11.71
CA VAL A 135 2.80 -6.21 13.09
C VAL A 135 1.73 -5.26 13.63
N ALA A 136 1.34 -4.22 12.88
CA ALA A 136 0.31 -3.27 13.29
C ALA A 136 -1.07 -3.94 13.43
N ASN A 137 -1.40 -4.89 12.55
CA ASN A 137 -2.60 -5.70 12.64
C ASN A 137 -2.61 -6.57 13.90
N MET A 138 -1.47 -7.19 14.25
CA MET A 138 -1.31 -7.94 15.49
C MET A 138 -1.46 -7.04 16.72
N ILE A 139 -0.82 -5.87 16.73
CA ILE A 139 -0.94 -4.87 17.81
C ILE A 139 -2.38 -4.38 17.93
N HIS A 140 -3.09 -4.20 16.82
CA HIS A 140 -4.52 -3.86 16.83
C HIS A 140 -5.33 -4.94 17.55
N ALA A 141 -5.14 -6.19 17.15
CA ALA A 141 -5.82 -7.35 17.72
C ALA A 141 -5.51 -7.59 19.19
N ALA A 142 -4.29 -7.31 19.62
CA ALA A 142 -3.90 -7.43 21.02
C ALA A 142 -4.41 -6.26 21.87
N TRP A 143 -4.33 -5.03 21.35
CA TRP A 143 -4.39 -3.82 22.19
C TRP A 143 -5.17 -2.64 21.59
N LEU A 144 -4.91 -2.21 20.34
CA LEU A 144 -5.48 -0.93 19.84
C LEU A 144 -7.01 -0.91 19.79
N HIS A 145 -7.65 -2.07 19.57
CA HIS A 145 -9.11 -2.17 19.57
C HIS A 145 -9.76 -1.84 20.93
N ARG A 146 -8.97 -1.76 22.02
CA ARG A 146 -9.46 -1.54 23.40
C ARG A 146 -9.23 -0.15 23.95
N ILE A 147 -8.30 0.61 23.38
CA ILE A 147 -7.94 1.94 23.91
C ILE A 147 -8.89 3.03 23.38
N SER A 148 -8.93 4.23 23.96
CA SER A 148 -9.80 5.32 23.50
C SER A 148 -9.23 6.06 22.28
N VAL A 149 -10.06 6.88 21.60
CA VAL A 149 -9.61 7.77 20.52
C VAL A 149 -8.50 8.71 20.99
N THR A 150 -8.63 9.27 22.21
CA THR A 150 -7.58 10.13 22.80
C THR A 150 -6.23 9.41 22.90
N LYS A 151 -6.23 8.13 23.34
CA LYS A 151 -5.01 7.32 23.42
C LYS A 151 -4.45 6.99 22.04
N LEU A 152 -5.30 6.73 21.04
CA LEU A 152 -4.86 6.57 19.66
C LEU A 152 -4.19 7.83 19.13
N LEU A 153 -4.78 9.00 19.36
CA LEU A 153 -4.20 10.28 18.96
C LEU A 153 -2.88 10.56 19.68
N ALA A 154 -2.72 10.12 20.93
CA ALA A 154 -1.43 10.18 21.62
C ALA A 154 -0.38 9.30 20.93
N VAL A 155 -0.73 8.08 20.49
CA VAL A 155 0.17 7.22 19.69
C VAL A 155 0.54 7.90 18.37
N VAL A 156 -0.41 8.53 17.68
CA VAL A 156 -0.16 9.31 16.46
C VAL A 156 0.82 10.45 16.73
N ALA A 157 0.59 11.23 17.79
CA ALA A 157 1.45 12.35 18.15
C ALA A 157 2.87 11.91 18.51
N VAL A 158 3.03 10.87 19.33
CA VAL A 158 4.35 10.32 19.68
C VAL A 158 5.05 9.78 18.44
N SER A 159 4.33 9.08 17.56
CA SER A 159 4.90 8.56 16.32
C SER A 159 5.39 9.69 15.40
N ALA A 160 4.63 10.78 15.30
CA ALA A 160 5.04 11.97 14.54
C ALA A 160 6.30 12.60 15.15
N LEU A 161 6.35 12.79 16.47
CA LEU A 161 7.51 13.34 17.16
C LEU A 161 8.78 12.49 16.98
N VAL A 162 8.65 11.16 16.96
CA VAL A 162 9.77 10.24 16.70
C VAL A 162 10.28 10.36 15.26
N LEU A 163 9.40 10.68 14.30
CA LEU A 163 9.76 10.80 12.89
C LEU A 163 10.40 12.16 12.54
N LEU A 164 10.01 13.24 13.23
CA LEU A 164 10.47 14.61 12.93
C LEU A 164 12.00 14.77 12.82
N PRO A 165 12.84 14.28 13.76
CA PRO A 165 14.29 14.48 13.70
C PRO A 165 14.97 13.77 12.52
N LEU A 166 14.27 12.82 11.90
CA LEU A 166 14.82 11.92 10.87
C LEU A 166 14.46 12.42 9.46
N MET A 167 13.62 13.44 9.39
CA MET A 167 13.13 14.00 8.13
C MET A 167 14.15 14.90 7.43
N GLU A 168 15.03 15.57 8.19
CA GLU A 168 16.08 16.44 7.65
C GLU A 168 17.10 15.68 6.78
N VAL A 169 17.19 14.35 6.91
CA VAL A 169 18.19 13.53 6.22
C VAL A 169 17.61 12.77 5.02
N ARG A 170 16.36 12.25 5.10
CA ARG A 170 15.78 11.36 4.06
C ARG A 170 14.25 11.45 3.85
N GLY A 171 13.53 12.37 4.52
CA GLY A 171 12.06 12.38 4.52
C GLY A 171 11.44 11.09 5.10
N LEU A 172 10.17 10.76 4.81
CA LEU A 172 9.56 9.48 5.22
C LEU A 172 10.04 8.26 4.42
N ASP A 173 10.94 8.44 3.45
CA ASP A 173 11.62 7.34 2.75
C ASP A 173 12.77 6.71 3.59
N VAL A 174 12.71 6.91 4.90
CA VAL A 174 13.39 6.06 5.86
C VAL A 174 12.78 4.68 5.76
N GLY A 175 13.54 3.71 5.28
CA GLY A 175 13.13 2.31 5.29
C GLY A 175 12.88 1.80 6.72
N THR A 176 13.51 0.70 7.06
CA THR A 176 12.91 -0.26 7.98
C THR A 176 13.26 -0.11 9.45
N LEU A 177 14.27 0.70 9.77
CA LEU A 177 14.62 1.05 11.15
C LEU A 177 13.55 1.91 11.86
N LEU A 178 12.68 2.59 11.10
CA LEU A 178 11.61 3.44 11.62
C LEU A 178 10.24 3.06 11.05
N GLY A 179 10.14 1.85 10.48
CA GLY A 179 8.91 1.38 9.88
C GLY A 179 7.74 1.36 10.87
N LEU A 180 7.99 0.96 12.13
CA LEU A 180 6.91 0.85 13.11
C LEU A 180 6.30 2.22 13.50
N PRO A 181 7.06 3.27 13.89
CA PRO A 181 6.48 4.60 14.11
C PRO A 181 5.69 5.13 12.90
N ARG A 182 6.23 5.00 11.68
CA ARG A 182 5.53 5.44 10.45
C ARG A 182 4.20 4.70 10.27
N VAL A 183 4.21 3.37 10.41
CA VAL A 183 2.98 2.56 10.31
C VAL A 183 2.00 2.92 11.42
N LEU A 184 2.44 3.07 12.67
CA LEU A 184 1.56 3.39 13.80
C LEU A 184 0.93 4.78 13.68
N LEU A 185 1.66 5.79 13.16
CA LEU A 185 1.12 7.11 12.84
C LEU A 185 -0.11 6.99 11.93
N SER A 186 0.08 6.37 10.77
CA SER A 186 -0.96 6.30 9.73
C SER A 186 -2.08 5.34 10.10
N TYR A 187 -1.74 4.18 10.66
CA TYR A 187 -2.70 3.15 11.05
C TYR A 187 -3.60 3.60 12.20
N CYS A 188 -3.05 4.17 13.28
CA CYS A 188 -3.84 4.65 14.42
C CYS A 188 -4.73 5.83 14.01
N LEU A 189 -4.27 6.69 13.10
CA LEU A 189 -5.07 7.75 12.51
C LEU A 189 -6.31 7.17 11.78
N GLY A 190 -6.15 6.08 11.03
CA GLY A 190 -7.25 5.38 10.38
C GLY A 190 -8.28 4.80 11.36
N VAL A 191 -7.81 4.17 12.45
CA VAL A 191 -8.68 3.65 13.52
C VAL A 191 -9.44 4.79 14.19
N ALA A 192 -8.75 5.88 14.55
CA ALA A 192 -9.34 7.06 15.17
C ALA A 192 -10.39 7.71 14.25
N LEU A 193 -10.08 7.84 12.97
CA LEU A 193 -10.98 8.39 11.95
C LEU A 193 -12.27 7.58 11.85
N TRP A 194 -12.18 6.25 11.79
CA TRP A 194 -13.37 5.41 11.76
C TRP A 194 -14.20 5.52 13.05
N ARG A 195 -13.56 5.53 14.23
CA ARG A 195 -14.29 5.62 15.50
C ARG A 195 -15.05 6.93 15.66
N TRP A 196 -14.46 8.03 15.21
CA TRP A 196 -15.08 9.35 15.21
C TRP A 196 -16.19 9.46 14.16
N ASN A 197 -15.91 9.01 12.93
CA ASN A 197 -16.81 9.23 11.80
C ASN A 197 -17.93 8.18 11.67
N ARG A 198 -17.64 6.90 11.94
CA ARG A 198 -18.56 5.75 11.80
C ARG A 198 -19.26 5.70 10.43
N ASP A 199 -18.48 5.81 9.35
CA ASP A 199 -18.96 5.86 7.97
C ASP A 199 -19.98 6.99 7.65
N ARG A 200 -20.09 8.03 8.50
CA ARG A 200 -20.90 9.21 8.18
C ARG A 200 -20.39 9.86 6.90
N VAL A 201 -21.31 10.19 6.02
CA VAL A 201 -21.05 10.83 4.73
C VAL A 201 -21.18 12.33 4.88
N TRP A 202 -20.15 13.06 4.47
CA TRP A 202 -20.09 14.53 4.54
C TRP A 202 -20.16 15.21 3.17
N LEU A 203 -19.73 14.51 2.12
CA LEU A 203 -19.64 15.03 0.76
C LEU A 203 -20.46 14.16 -0.20
N PRO A 204 -21.02 14.74 -1.29
CA PRO A 204 -21.75 13.97 -2.28
C PRO A 204 -20.84 12.99 -3.03
N ALA A 205 -21.42 11.92 -3.60
CA ALA A 205 -20.67 10.92 -4.37
C ALA A 205 -19.85 11.52 -5.53
N SER A 206 -20.32 12.63 -6.10
CA SER A 206 -19.62 13.37 -7.17
C SER A 206 -18.30 13.99 -6.73
N ALA A 207 -18.07 14.20 -5.43
CA ALA A 207 -16.81 14.76 -4.90
C ALA A 207 -15.64 13.77 -4.94
N ALA A 208 -15.91 12.47 -5.10
CA ALA A 208 -14.90 11.43 -4.95
C ALA A 208 -13.82 11.48 -6.06
N TRP A 209 -14.22 11.62 -7.33
CA TRP A 209 -13.25 11.72 -8.44
C TRP A 209 -12.41 13.01 -8.40
N PRO A 210 -13.01 14.20 -8.18
CA PRO A 210 -12.23 15.42 -7.92
C PRO A 210 -11.24 15.27 -6.76
N ALA A 211 -11.65 14.67 -5.64
CA ALA A 211 -10.76 14.46 -4.49
C ALA A 211 -9.57 13.54 -4.84
N VAL A 212 -9.83 12.45 -5.58
CA VAL A 212 -8.77 11.56 -6.08
C VAL A 212 -7.84 12.29 -7.05
N PHE A 213 -8.39 13.09 -7.96
CA PHE A 213 -7.60 13.87 -8.90
C PHE A 213 -6.70 14.89 -8.19
N LEU A 214 -7.24 15.64 -7.23
CA LEU A 214 -6.46 16.58 -6.42
C LEU A 214 -5.37 15.89 -5.59
N TYR A 215 -5.64 14.69 -5.05
CA TYR A 215 -4.64 13.89 -4.37
C TYR A 215 -3.49 13.48 -5.30
N VAL A 216 -3.81 13.03 -6.51
CA VAL A 216 -2.81 12.69 -7.54
C VAL A 216 -1.99 13.93 -7.90
N LEU A 217 -2.61 15.08 -8.12
CA LEU A 217 -1.90 16.32 -8.42
C LEU A 217 -0.98 16.76 -7.28
N ALA A 218 -1.42 16.63 -6.02
CA ALA A 218 -0.61 17.01 -4.87
C ALA A 218 0.67 16.16 -4.74
N LEU A 219 0.61 14.87 -5.09
CA LEU A 219 1.79 14.00 -5.13
C LEU A 219 2.63 14.18 -6.40
N ALA A 220 1.99 14.51 -7.52
CA ALA A 220 2.66 14.77 -8.79
C ALA A 220 3.55 16.02 -8.71
N PHE A 221 2.99 17.09 -8.14
CA PHE A 221 3.56 18.44 -8.10
C PHE A 221 3.87 18.85 -6.67
N TRP A 222 4.63 18.01 -5.96
CA TRP A 222 4.98 18.29 -4.58
C TRP A 222 5.82 19.58 -4.46
N PRO A 223 5.39 20.58 -3.67
CA PRO A 223 6.13 21.83 -3.54
C PRO A 223 7.50 21.62 -2.88
N ALA A 224 8.55 22.14 -3.50
CA ALA A 224 9.93 21.95 -3.02
C ALA A 224 10.18 22.51 -1.60
N TRP A 225 9.39 23.51 -1.17
CA TRP A 225 9.49 24.11 0.16
C TRP A 225 8.76 23.29 1.25
N LEU A 226 7.93 22.31 0.88
CA LEU A 226 7.29 21.38 1.81
C LEU A 226 8.19 20.16 2.03
N SER A 227 9.27 20.32 2.79
CA SER A 227 10.07 19.19 3.26
C SER A 227 9.54 18.66 4.58
N GLY A 228 9.92 17.44 4.95
CA GLY A 228 9.76 16.89 6.30
C GLY A 228 8.37 17.04 6.93
N GLU A 229 8.18 18.09 7.73
CA GLU A 229 6.93 18.43 8.40
C GLU A 229 5.74 18.51 7.43
N GLY A 230 5.98 18.97 6.20
CA GLY A 230 4.97 19.00 5.14
C GLY A 230 4.44 17.60 4.79
N GLU A 231 5.30 16.58 4.82
CA GLU A 231 4.91 15.18 4.57
C GLU A 231 4.06 14.63 5.71
N ILE A 232 4.43 14.88 6.97
CA ILE A 232 3.62 14.49 8.14
C ILE A 232 2.28 15.22 8.10
N ALA A 233 2.25 16.52 7.83
CA ALA A 233 1.01 17.29 7.71
C ALA A 233 0.11 16.72 6.60
N PHE A 234 0.68 16.31 5.47
CA PHE A 234 -0.06 15.66 4.39
C PHE A 234 -0.65 14.31 4.83
N VAL A 235 0.06 13.52 5.63
CA VAL A 235 -0.48 12.29 6.24
C VAL A 235 -1.60 12.59 7.23
N LEU A 236 -1.40 13.56 8.13
CA LEU A 236 -2.36 13.89 9.18
C LEU A 236 -3.63 14.59 8.67
N ILE A 237 -3.56 15.30 7.54
CA ILE A 237 -4.66 16.15 7.04
C ILE A 237 -5.23 15.59 5.74
N VAL A 238 -4.40 15.45 4.70
CA VAL A 238 -4.91 15.15 3.35
C VAL A 238 -5.45 13.73 3.26
N HIS A 239 -4.81 12.76 3.90
CA HIS A 239 -5.25 11.36 3.84
C HIS A 239 -6.62 11.13 4.51
N PRO A 240 -6.90 11.62 5.73
CA PRO A 240 -8.24 11.57 6.30
C PRO A 240 -9.30 12.25 5.42
N LEU A 241 -8.99 13.44 4.89
CA LEU A 241 -9.93 14.18 4.02
C LEU A 241 -10.24 13.39 2.74
N LEU A 242 -9.23 12.80 2.11
CA LEU A 242 -9.43 11.92 0.96
C LEU A 242 -10.34 10.75 1.29
N VAL A 243 -10.10 10.07 2.42
CA VAL A 243 -10.95 8.95 2.87
C VAL A 243 -12.39 9.41 3.05
N LEU A 244 -12.64 10.52 3.74
CA LEU A 244 -13.98 11.06 3.95
C LEU A 244 -14.67 11.44 2.63
N ALA A 245 -13.93 12.03 1.69
CA ALA A 245 -14.47 12.46 0.39
C ALA A 245 -14.93 11.31 -0.50
N VAL A 246 -14.33 10.12 -0.36
CA VAL A 246 -14.68 8.96 -1.19
C VAL A 246 -15.72 8.03 -0.54
N LEU A 247 -16.12 8.25 0.73
CA LEU A 247 -17.07 7.37 1.43
C LEU A 247 -18.44 7.26 0.74
N ALA A 248 -18.90 8.35 0.11
CA ALA A 248 -20.18 8.40 -0.59
C ALA A 248 -20.18 7.73 -1.96
N MET A 249 -19.01 7.30 -2.46
CA MET A 249 -18.90 6.70 -3.78
C MET A 249 -19.76 5.43 -3.85
N GLY A 250 -20.72 5.46 -4.78
CA GLY A 250 -21.58 4.31 -5.08
C GLY A 250 -20.83 3.18 -5.81
N GLU A 251 -21.59 2.23 -6.33
CA GLU A 251 -21.02 1.12 -7.08
C GLU A 251 -20.21 1.59 -8.29
N SER A 252 -18.96 1.13 -8.38
CA SER A 252 -18.08 1.44 -9.51
C SER A 252 -17.27 0.22 -9.92
N GLY A 253 -17.42 -0.20 -11.18
CA GLY A 253 -16.62 -1.28 -11.75
C GLY A 253 -15.13 -0.97 -11.76
N THR A 254 -14.77 0.28 -12.04
CA THR A 254 -13.40 0.80 -12.02
C THR A 254 -12.82 0.75 -10.61
N ALA A 255 -13.56 1.23 -9.61
CA ALA A 255 -13.11 1.19 -8.22
C ALA A 255 -12.85 -0.24 -7.74
N ARG A 256 -13.76 -1.16 -8.07
CA ARG A 256 -13.59 -2.58 -7.75
C ARG A 256 -12.35 -3.17 -8.45
N LEU A 257 -12.17 -2.89 -9.73
CA LEU A 257 -11.04 -3.41 -10.52
C LEU A 257 -9.71 -2.90 -9.94
N LEU A 258 -9.59 -1.59 -9.75
CA LEU A 258 -8.41 -0.94 -9.18
C LEU A 258 -8.11 -1.44 -7.77
N GLY A 259 -9.13 -1.57 -6.92
CA GLY A 259 -8.96 -2.11 -5.57
C GLY A 259 -8.69 -3.62 -5.53
N GLY A 260 -9.05 -4.37 -6.57
CA GLY A 260 -8.67 -5.77 -6.73
C GLY A 260 -7.21 -5.93 -7.18
N LEU A 261 -6.78 -5.07 -8.12
CA LEU A 261 -5.42 -5.04 -8.64
C LEU A 261 -4.41 -4.51 -7.61
N SER A 262 -4.85 -3.65 -6.68
CA SER A 262 -3.97 -2.91 -5.79
C SER A 262 -2.98 -3.79 -5.02
N PHE A 263 -3.43 -4.94 -4.51
CA PHE A 263 -2.57 -5.82 -3.71
C PHE A 263 -1.60 -6.65 -4.56
N PRO A 264 -2.03 -7.37 -5.61
CA PRO A 264 -1.09 -8.00 -6.54
C PRO A 264 -0.07 -7.03 -7.12
N LEU A 265 -0.50 -5.83 -7.54
CA LEU A 265 0.41 -4.81 -8.05
C LEU A 265 1.43 -4.40 -6.98
N TYR A 266 0.98 -4.07 -5.78
CA TYR A 266 1.89 -3.69 -4.70
C TYR A 266 2.90 -4.80 -4.35
N ALA A 267 2.46 -6.06 -4.30
CA ALA A 267 3.34 -7.18 -3.96
C ALA A 267 4.36 -7.53 -5.06
N LEU A 268 4.08 -7.22 -6.32
CA LEU A 268 4.85 -7.71 -7.47
C LEU A 268 5.60 -6.62 -8.25
N HIS A 269 5.20 -5.34 -8.15
CA HIS A 269 5.73 -4.29 -9.03
C HIS A 269 7.26 -4.18 -8.97
N TYR A 270 7.86 -4.12 -7.79
CA TYR A 270 9.30 -3.88 -7.65
C TYR A 270 10.17 -5.00 -8.29
N PRO A 271 10.00 -6.29 -7.95
CA PRO A 271 10.78 -7.34 -8.60
C PRO A 271 10.48 -7.49 -10.10
N LEU A 272 9.24 -7.21 -10.54
CA LEU A 272 8.93 -7.13 -11.97
C LEU A 272 9.68 -5.99 -12.65
N LEU A 273 9.74 -4.81 -12.04
CA LEU A 273 10.48 -3.67 -12.55
C LEU A 273 11.98 -3.97 -12.65
N LEU A 274 12.58 -4.60 -11.62
CA LEU A 274 13.98 -5.05 -11.68
C LEU A 274 14.25 -5.96 -12.89
N LEU A 275 13.41 -6.98 -13.09
CA LEU A 275 13.54 -7.91 -14.22
C LEU A 275 13.36 -7.20 -15.57
N LEU A 276 12.36 -6.32 -15.69
CA LEU A 276 12.02 -5.66 -16.95
C LEU A 276 13.04 -4.58 -17.34
N VAL A 277 13.46 -3.74 -16.38
CA VAL A 277 14.51 -2.74 -16.60
C VAL A 277 15.86 -3.44 -16.84
N GLY A 278 16.18 -4.49 -16.06
CA GLY A 278 17.37 -5.32 -16.27
C GLY A 278 17.40 -6.01 -17.64
N ALA A 279 16.23 -6.31 -18.22
CA ALA A 279 16.08 -6.81 -19.59
C ALA A 279 16.16 -5.71 -20.67
N GLY A 280 16.40 -4.44 -20.30
CA GLY A 280 16.61 -3.33 -21.20
C GLY A 280 15.34 -2.53 -21.57
N LEU A 281 14.20 -2.76 -20.91
CA LEU A 281 13.03 -1.91 -21.11
C LEU A 281 13.23 -0.55 -20.43
N GLY A 282 12.88 0.54 -21.14
CA GLY A 282 12.77 1.86 -20.52
C GLY A 282 11.67 1.91 -19.46
N TRP A 283 11.76 2.89 -18.54
CA TRP A 283 10.89 2.99 -17.35
C TRP A 283 9.39 2.86 -17.65
N SER A 284 8.90 3.50 -18.72
CA SER A 284 7.47 3.51 -19.06
C SER A 284 7.01 2.16 -19.61
N GLY A 285 7.83 1.51 -20.43
CA GLY A 285 7.59 0.16 -20.93
C GLY A 285 7.62 -0.85 -19.79
N ALA A 286 8.61 -0.75 -18.90
CA ALA A 286 8.72 -1.58 -17.71
C ALA A 286 7.51 -1.40 -16.77
N LEU A 287 7.04 -0.17 -16.54
CA LEU A 287 5.86 0.10 -15.71
C LEU A 287 4.60 -0.54 -16.28
N VAL A 288 4.31 -0.36 -17.57
CA VAL A 288 3.13 -0.93 -18.22
C VAL A 288 3.18 -2.46 -18.20
N ALA A 289 4.34 -3.04 -18.54
CA ALA A 289 4.54 -4.49 -18.50
C ALA A 289 4.43 -5.04 -17.07
N ALA A 290 4.96 -4.35 -16.06
CA ALA A 290 4.85 -4.74 -14.65
C ALA A 290 3.38 -4.72 -14.18
N ILE A 291 2.59 -3.70 -14.56
CA ILE A 291 1.16 -3.64 -14.23
C ILE A 291 0.41 -4.82 -14.88
N ALA A 292 0.67 -5.10 -16.15
CA ALA A 292 0.04 -6.22 -16.86
C ALA A 292 0.43 -7.58 -16.26
N ALA A 293 1.71 -7.80 -16.00
CA ALA A 293 2.21 -9.03 -15.38
C ALA A 293 1.65 -9.21 -13.96
N ALA A 294 1.60 -8.15 -13.16
CA ALA A 294 1.01 -8.20 -11.82
C ALA A 294 -0.48 -8.51 -11.85
N ALA A 295 -1.22 -8.00 -12.84
CA ALA A 295 -2.64 -8.34 -13.03
C ALA A 295 -2.81 -9.83 -13.37
N LEU A 296 -2.03 -10.37 -14.31
CA LEU A 296 -2.09 -11.78 -14.72
C LEU A 296 -1.70 -12.73 -13.58
N LEU A 297 -0.56 -12.47 -12.94
CA LEU A 297 -0.09 -13.25 -11.80
C LEU A 297 -1.08 -13.13 -10.63
N GLY A 298 -1.61 -11.93 -10.38
CA GLY A 298 -2.66 -11.69 -9.40
C GLY A 298 -3.91 -12.54 -9.63
N MET A 299 -4.33 -12.72 -10.89
CA MET A 299 -5.45 -13.63 -11.21
C MET A 299 -5.09 -15.11 -10.95
N ALA A 300 -3.82 -15.49 -11.07
CA ALA A 300 -3.40 -16.86 -10.75
C ALA A 300 -3.46 -17.11 -9.22
N VAL A 301 -2.96 -16.17 -8.41
CA VAL A 301 -2.72 -16.38 -6.98
C VAL A 301 -3.80 -15.80 -6.04
N ASP A 302 -4.64 -14.89 -6.51
CA ASP A 302 -5.77 -14.33 -5.75
C ASP A 302 -7.10 -14.75 -6.40
N PRO A 303 -7.77 -15.80 -5.86
CA PRO A 303 -9.06 -16.27 -6.37
C PRO A 303 -10.15 -15.20 -6.35
N ARG A 304 -10.10 -14.23 -5.42
CA ARG A 304 -11.10 -13.16 -5.32
C ARG A 304 -10.91 -12.16 -6.45
N PHE A 305 -9.66 -11.81 -6.75
CA PHE A 305 -9.35 -10.95 -7.87
C PHE A 305 -9.68 -11.64 -9.20
N ARG A 306 -9.32 -12.92 -9.35
CA ARG A 306 -9.71 -13.72 -10.52
C ARG A 306 -11.21 -13.71 -10.77
N ALA A 307 -12.01 -14.01 -9.74
CA ALA A 307 -13.47 -14.01 -9.85
C ALA A 307 -14.03 -12.63 -10.21
N LEU A 308 -13.44 -11.55 -9.71
CA LEU A 308 -13.84 -10.18 -10.06
C LEU A 308 -13.61 -9.89 -11.54
N VAL A 309 -12.41 -10.18 -12.04
CA VAL A 309 -12.02 -9.90 -13.43
C VAL A 309 -12.90 -10.69 -14.40
N LEU A 310 -13.07 -11.99 -14.16
CA LEU A 310 -13.90 -12.85 -15.02
C LEU A 310 -15.36 -12.40 -15.06
N ARG A 311 -15.92 -11.93 -13.93
CA ARG A 311 -17.29 -11.38 -13.89
C ARG A 311 -17.42 -10.10 -14.71
N GLN A 312 -16.42 -9.22 -14.69
CA GLN A 312 -16.44 -8.00 -15.50
C GLN A 312 -16.38 -8.30 -17.01
N PHE A 313 -15.53 -9.23 -17.42
CA PHE A 313 -15.48 -9.66 -18.82
C PHE A 313 -16.80 -10.29 -19.27
N ALA A 314 -17.39 -11.16 -18.46
CA ALA A 314 -18.69 -11.76 -18.76
C ALA A 314 -19.80 -10.70 -18.88
N ALA A 315 -19.81 -9.68 -18.02
CA ALA A 315 -20.79 -8.59 -18.08
C ALA A 315 -20.63 -7.74 -19.35
N ARG A 316 -19.38 -7.42 -19.75
CA ARG A 316 -19.10 -6.68 -20.99
C ARG A 316 -19.47 -7.48 -22.24
N ALA A 317 -19.16 -8.78 -22.26
CA ALA A 317 -19.53 -9.66 -23.36
C ALA A 317 -21.06 -9.73 -23.55
N LYS A 318 -21.83 -9.79 -22.45
CA LYS A 318 -23.29 -9.72 -22.49
C LYS A 318 -23.81 -8.38 -23.02
N SER A 319 -23.19 -7.27 -22.62
CA SER A 319 -23.57 -5.93 -23.08
C SER A 319 -23.22 -5.68 -24.55
N ALA A 320 -22.20 -6.34 -25.09
CA ALA A 320 -21.81 -6.22 -26.50
C ALA A 320 -22.65 -7.12 -27.42
N ALA A 321 -23.33 -8.12 -26.87
CA ALA A 321 -24.18 -9.06 -27.60
C ALA A 321 -25.68 -8.67 -27.58
N ALA A 322 -26.04 -7.61 -26.86
CA ALA A 322 -27.39 -7.06 -26.75
C ALA A 322 -27.48 -5.73 -27.51
#